data_AF-A0A358LA54-F1
#
_entry.id   AF-A0A358LA54-F1
#
_cell.length_a   1.000
_cell.length_b   1.000
_cell.length_c   1.000
_cell.angle_alpha   90.00
_cell.angle_beta   90.00
_cell.angle_gamma   90.00
#
_symmetry.space_group_name_H-M   'P 1'
#
loop_
_entity.id
_entity.type
_entity.pdbx_description
1 polymer ?
#
loop_
_entity_poly.entity_id
_entity_poly.type
_entity_poly.pdbx_seq_one_letter_code
_entity_poly.pdbx_strand_id
1 'polypeptide(L)'
;GLQESSKKIAEITGVIESIAFQTNILALNAAVEAARAGENGRGFVVVAGEVRNLAQRSAVAAKDINALIAESSARVENGSRLAGQAEESMSGILSSVQQVRDIMDEISSASEEQSHGISQVGIAVSELDQVTQQNAALVEQSSSAAASLEEQAARLNEAVAVFRLADRKETPRRSGVTKRPSPAVTAGSVDNWEAF
;
A
#
# COMPACT_ATOMS: atom_id res chain seq x y z
N GLY A 1 -13.86 -2.98 37.52
CA GLY A 1 -14.27 -1.69 38.09
C GLY A 1 -15.78 -1.53 38.07
N LEU A 2 -16.36 -0.99 36.98
CA LEU A 2 -17.80 -0.69 36.91
C LEU A 2 -18.71 -1.92 37.03
N GLN A 3 -18.39 -3.03 36.33
CA GLN A 3 -19.17 -4.28 36.42
C GLN A 3 -19.24 -4.82 37.86
N GLU A 4 -18.11 -4.77 38.57
CA GLU A 4 -17.97 -5.26 39.94
C GLU A 4 -18.74 -4.37 40.93
N SER A 5 -18.67 -3.04 40.75
CA SER A 5 -19.49 -2.09 41.50
C SER A 5 -20.98 -2.32 41.28
N SER A 6 -21.44 -2.50 40.04
CA SER A 6 -22.85 -2.78 39.73
C SER A 6 -23.32 -4.09 40.37
N LYS A 7 -22.50 -5.15 40.34
CA LYS A 7 -22.81 -6.42 41.01
C LYS A 7 -22.97 -6.24 42.52
N LYS A 8 -22.08 -5.48 43.14
CA LYS A 8 -22.14 -5.20 44.59
C LYS A 8 -23.38 -4.40 44.96
N ILE A 9 -23.80 -3.44 44.13
CA ILE A 9 -25.05 -2.71 44.36
C ILE A 9 -26.25 -3.66 44.23
N ALA A 10 -26.28 -4.53 43.21
CA ALA A 10 -27.36 -5.53 43.03
C ALA A 10 -27.51 -6.47 44.24
N GLU A 11 -26.40 -6.91 44.84
CA GLU A 11 -26.39 -7.71 46.06
C GLU A 11 -26.99 -6.93 47.24
N ILE A 12 -26.61 -5.66 47.42
CA ILE A 12 -27.13 -4.79 48.49
C ILE A 12 -28.63 -4.54 48.32
N THR A 13 -29.10 -4.25 47.11
CA THR A 13 -30.53 -4.04 46.83
C THR A 13 -31.35 -5.30 47.03
N GLY A 14 -30.79 -6.48 46.76
CA GLY A 14 -31.40 -7.76 47.14
C GLY A 14 -31.57 -7.92 48.66
N VAL A 15 -30.57 -7.51 49.46
CA VAL A 15 -30.68 -7.49 50.93
C VAL A 15 -31.77 -6.51 51.39
N ILE A 16 -31.87 -5.33 50.77
CA ILE A 16 -32.92 -4.34 51.09
C ILE A 16 -34.32 -4.89 50.79
N GLU A 17 -34.51 -5.59 49.67
CA GLU A 17 -35.78 -6.25 49.34
C GLU A 17 -36.14 -7.32 50.39
N SER A 18 -35.15 -8.10 50.85
CA SER A 18 -35.33 -9.09 51.91
C SER A 18 -35.75 -8.45 53.24
N ILE A 19 -35.11 -7.34 53.63
CA ILE A 19 -35.47 -6.57 54.84
C ILE A 19 -36.89 -6.00 54.73
N ALA A 20 -37.25 -5.46 53.55
CA ALA A 20 -38.60 -4.95 53.30
C ALA A 20 -39.65 -6.06 53.41
N PHE A 21 -39.36 -7.27 52.90
CA PHE A 21 -40.24 -8.43 53.05
C PHE A 21 -40.40 -8.83 54.52
N GLN A 22 -39.30 -8.96 55.28
CA GLN A 22 -39.34 -9.28 56.71
C GLN A 22 -40.14 -8.24 57.51
N THR A 23 -39.93 -6.95 57.22
CA THR A 23 -40.66 -5.83 57.85
C THR A 23 -42.16 -5.91 57.55
N ASN A 24 -42.54 -6.28 56.33
CA ASN A 24 -43.93 -6.50 55.94
C ASN A 24 -44.58 -7.67 56.71
N ILE A 25 -43.84 -8.76 56.96
CA ILE A 25 -44.33 -9.89 57.77
C ILE A 25 -44.46 -9.49 59.26
N LEU A 26 -43.48 -8.77 59.81
CA LEU A 26 -43.53 -8.24 61.18
C LEU A 26 -44.73 -7.31 61.39
N ALA A 27 -44.98 -6.40 60.44
CA ALA A 27 -46.11 -5.48 60.47
C ALA A 27 -47.46 -6.21 60.42
N LEU A 28 -47.57 -7.29 59.62
CA LEU A 28 -48.75 -8.13 59.59
C LEU A 28 -49.01 -8.81 60.94
N ASN A 29 -47.97 -9.38 61.56
CA ASN A 29 -48.08 -10.01 62.87
C ASN A 29 -48.50 -9.00 63.96
N ALA A 30 -47.94 -7.79 63.91
CA ALA A 30 -48.32 -6.70 64.81
C ALA A 30 -49.79 -6.27 64.65
N ALA A 31 -50.29 -6.20 63.41
CA ALA A 31 -51.69 -5.90 63.15
C ALA A 31 -52.64 -6.97 63.72
N VAL A 32 -52.25 -8.25 63.64
CA VAL A 32 -53.01 -9.38 64.21
C VAL A 32 -53.06 -9.30 65.73
N GLU A 33 -51.92 -9.07 66.38
CA GLU A 33 -51.87 -8.98 67.86
C GLU A 33 -52.60 -7.73 68.38
N ALA A 34 -52.53 -6.62 67.65
CA ALA A 34 -53.28 -5.41 67.97
C ALA A 34 -54.80 -5.61 67.83
N ALA A 35 -55.26 -6.40 66.84
CA ALA A 35 -56.67 -6.79 66.75
C ALA A 35 -57.09 -7.69 67.92
N ARG A 36 -56.19 -8.56 68.40
CA ARG A 36 -56.43 -9.44 69.56
C ARG A 36 -56.55 -8.68 70.88
N ALA A 37 -55.86 -7.54 71.01
CA ALA A 37 -55.91 -6.67 72.19
C ALA A 37 -57.19 -5.80 72.29
N GLY A 38 -58.08 -5.84 71.28
CA GLY A 38 -59.35 -5.11 71.29
C GLY A 38 -59.18 -3.58 71.29
N GLU A 39 -59.94 -2.88 72.16
CA GLU A 39 -59.93 -1.41 72.26
C GLU A 39 -58.53 -0.84 72.56
N ASN A 40 -57.72 -1.55 73.36
CA ASN A 40 -56.37 -1.13 73.74
C ASN A 40 -55.37 -1.20 72.57
N GLY A 41 -55.68 -1.94 71.50
CA GLY A 41 -54.82 -2.14 70.34
C GLY A 41 -55.09 -1.19 69.17
N ARG A 42 -56.13 -0.34 69.24
CA ARG A 42 -56.55 0.51 68.10
C ARG A 42 -55.43 1.38 67.52
N GLY A 43 -54.63 2.02 68.38
CA GLY A 43 -53.51 2.84 67.94
C GLY A 43 -52.39 2.02 67.26
N PHE A 44 -52.14 0.81 67.75
CA PHE A 44 -51.13 -0.09 67.19
C PHE A 44 -51.52 -0.66 65.82
N VAL A 45 -52.81 -0.88 65.57
CA VAL A 45 -53.30 -1.32 64.23
C VAL A 45 -52.95 -0.31 63.14
N VAL A 46 -53.11 1.00 63.41
CA VAL A 46 -52.81 2.05 62.43
C VAL A 46 -51.32 2.11 62.14
N VAL A 47 -50.48 2.07 63.18
CA VAL A 47 -49.02 2.06 63.03
C VAL A 47 -48.56 0.81 62.26
N ALA A 48 -49.11 -0.36 62.56
CA ALA A 48 -48.81 -1.59 61.82
C ALA A 48 -49.20 -1.50 60.33
N GLY A 49 -50.33 -0.86 60.01
CA GLY A 49 -50.73 -0.57 58.63
C GLY A 49 -49.74 0.34 57.90
N GLU A 50 -49.27 1.41 58.55
CA GLU A 50 -48.31 2.35 57.97
C GLU A 50 -46.94 1.70 57.74
N VAL A 51 -46.44 0.92 58.72
CA VAL A 51 -45.19 0.16 58.59
C VAL A 51 -45.29 -0.85 57.43
N ARG A 52 -46.44 -1.51 57.28
CA ARG A 52 -46.68 -2.43 56.17
C ARG A 52 -46.64 -1.70 54.82
N ASN A 53 -47.30 -0.54 54.71
CA ASN A 53 -47.29 0.26 53.50
C ASN A 53 -45.87 0.71 53.12
N LEU A 54 -45.10 1.19 54.10
CA LEU A 54 -43.71 1.61 53.91
C LEU A 54 -42.82 0.45 53.47
N ALA A 55 -43.01 -0.74 54.04
CA ALA A 55 -42.30 -1.95 53.66
C ALA A 55 -42.61 -2.36 52.21
N GLN A 56 -43.88 -2.34 51.80
CA GLN A 56 -44.27 -2.62 50.42
C GLN A 56 -43.67 -1.61 49.43
N ARG A 57 -43.71 -0.32 49.76
CA ARG A 57 -43.08 0.75 48.94
C ARG A 57 -41.58 0.55 48.81
N SER A 58 -40.90 0.16 49.89
CA SER A 58 -39.47 -0.11 49.91
C SER A 58 -39.11 -1.32 49.03
N ALA A 59 -39.92 -2.39 49.06
CA ALA A 59 -39.72 -3.56 48.22
C ALA A 59 -39.86 -3.23 46.71
N VAL A 60 -40.87 -2.44 46.34
CA VAL A 60 -41.05 -1.97 44.95
C VAL A 60 -39.86 -1.14 44.50
N ALA A 61 -39.42 -0.17 45.32
CA ALA A 61 -38.27 0.66 45.00
C ALA A 61 -36.97 -0.16 44.85
N ALA A 62 -36.73 -1.14 45.73
CA ALA A 62 -35.58 -2.02 45.64
C ALA A 62 -35.58 -2.84 44.32
N LYS A 63 -36.76 -3.32 43.91
CA LYS A 63 -36.93 -4.05 42.65
C LYS A 63 -36.67 -3.17 41.42
N ASP A 64 -37.17 -1.93 41.43
CA ASP A 64 -36.93 -0.98 40.34
C ASP A 64 -35.44 -0.62 40.22
N ILE A 65 -34.74 -0.42 41.35
CA ILE A 65 -33.29 -0.19 41.36
C ILE A 65 -32.55 -1.42 40.79
N ASN A 66 -32.93 -2.64 41.19
CA ASN A 66 -32.36 -3.87 40.63
C ASN A 66 -32.51 -3.95 39.11
N ALA A 67 -33.69 -3.59 38.58
CA ALA A 67 -33.93 -3.58 37.14
C ALA A 67 -33.02 -2.57 36.41
N LEU A 68 -32.88 -1.35 36.95
CA LEU A 68 -32.00 -0.32 36.38
C LEU A 68 -30.53 -0.72 36.40
N ILE A 69 -30.07 -1.40 37.47
CA ILE A 69 -28.71 -1.91 37.57
C ILE A 69 -28.46 -3.01 36.54
N ALA A 70 -29.42 -3.93 36.36
CA ALA A 70 -29.31 -4.99 35.36
C ALA A 70 -29.21 -4.40 33.95
N GLU A 71 -30.05 -3.42 33.62
CA GLU A 71 -29.99 -2.71 32.34
C GLU A 71 -28.65 -1.98 32.16
N SER A 72 -28.19 -1.27 33.20
CA SER A 72 -26.90 -0.58 33.18
C SER A 72 -25.74 -1.55 32.95
N SER A 73 -25.75 -2.71 33.60
CA SER A 73 -24.72 -3.74 33.44
C SER A 73 -24.67 -4.28 32.01
N ALA A 74 -25.83 -4.56 31.40
CA ALA A 74 -25.92 -4.99 30.01
C ALA A 74 -25.38 -3.92 29.03
N ARG A 75 -25.68 -2.64 29.28
CA ARG A 75 -25.14 -1.52 28.48
C ARG A 75 -23.62 -1.42 28.59
N VAL A 76 -23.06 -1.58 29.79
CA VAL A 76 -21.61 -1.56 30.02
C VAL A 76 -20.93 -2.74 29.32
N GLU A 77 -21.49 -3.95 29.41
CA GLU A 77 -20.96 -5.13 28.73
C GLU A 77 -20.93 -4.94 27.20
N ASN A 78 -22.03 -4.45 26.63
CA ASN A 78 -22.08 -4.15 25.19
C ASN A 78 -21.08 -3.05 24.81
N GLY A 79 -20.95 -2.00 25.62
CA GLY A 79 -19.94 -0.94 25.43
C GLY A 79 -18.52 -1.48 25.47
N SER A 80 -18.21 -2.38 26.42
CA SER A 80 -16.91 -3.04 26.52
C SER A 80 -16.60 -3.89 25.28
N ARG A 81 -17.60 -4.61 24.75
CA ARG A 81 -17.44 -5.39 23.51
C ARG A 81 -17.17 -4.49 22.30
N LEU A 82 -17.90 -3.39 22.16
CA LEU A 82 -17.68 -2.42 21.08
C LEU A 82 -16.30 -1.76 21.19
N ALA A 83 -15.86 -1.43 22.41
CA ALA A 83 -14.52 -0.89 22.64
C ALA A 83 -13.43 -1.90 22.22
N GLY A 84 -13.60 -3.20 22.54
CA GLY A 84 -12.68 -4.24 22.09
C GLY A 84 -12.63 -4.39 20.56
N GLN A 85 -13.77 -4.28 19.87
CA GLN A 85 -13.80 -4.28 18.40
C GLN A 85 -13.10 -3.05 17.80
N ALA A 86 -13.24 -1.88 18.44
CA ALA A 86 -12.51 -0.68 18.04
C ALA A 86 -11.00 -0.83 18.26
N GLU A 87 -10.58 -1.45 19.36
CA GLU A 87 -9.18 -1.76 19.66
C GLU A 87 -8.56 -2.67 18.58
N GLU A 88 -9.25 -3.75 18.20
CA GLU A 88 -8.83 -4.65 17.12
C GLU A 88 -8.69 -3.90 15.78
N SER A 89 -9.69 -3.07 15.44
CA SER A 89 -9.66 -2.27 14.21
C SER A 89 -8.48 -1.28 14.20
N MET A 90 -8.22 -0.61 15.32
CA MET A 90 -7.09 0.32 15.46
C MET A 90 -5.74 -0.40 15.39
N SER A 91 -5.64 -1.61 15.95
CA SER A 91 -4.46 -2.46 15.81
C SER A 91 -4.20 -2.82 14.34
N GLY A 92 -5.25 -3.16 13.59
CA GLY A 92 -5.19 -3.39 12.15
C GLY A 92 -4.68 -2.16 11.37
N ILE A 93 -5.21 -0.97 11.70
CA ILE A 93 -4.76 0.30 11.09
C ILE A 93 -3.27 0.54 11.36
N LEU A 94 -2.81 0.32 12.60
CA LEU A 94 -1.39 0.49 12.95
C LEU A 94 -0.50 -0.45 12.13
N SER A 95 -0.91 -1.70 11.93
CA SER A 95 -0.20 -2.65 11.08
C SER A 95 -0.14 -2.20 9.62
N SER A 96 -1.24 -1.69 9.07
CA SER A 96 -1.26 -1.17 7.70
C SER A 96 -0.37 0.06 7.54
N VAL A 97 -0.35 0.96 8.52
CA VAL A 97 0.53 2.13 8.52
C VAL A 97 2.01 1.72 8.56
N GLN A 98 2.35 0.68 9.34
CA GLN A 98 3.71 0.14 9.34
C GLN A 98 4.10 -0.42 7.97
N GLN A 99 3.21 -1.18 7.33
CA GLN A 99 3.47 -1.72 5.99
C GLN A 99 3.68 -0.61 4.94
N VAL A 100 2.87 0.46 5.01
CA VAL A 100 3.06 1.63 4.12
C VAL A 100 4.42 2.28 4.38
N ARG A 101 4.85 2.38 5.64
CA ARG A 101 6.17 2.91 5.99
C ARG A 101 7.28 2.07 5.37
N ASP A 102 7.22 0.75 5.51
CA ASP A 102 8.23 -0.16 4.97
C ASP A 102 8.33 -0.03 3.43
N ILE A 103 7.19 0.10 2.74
CA ILE A 103 7.16 0.37 1.29
C ILE A 103 7.79 1.72 0.95
N MET A 104 7.56 2.77 1.74
CA MET A 104 8.20 4.07 1.51
C MET A 104 9.72 4.00 1.68
N ASP A 105 10.20 3.22 2.65
CA ASP A 105 11.64 3.01 2.86
C ASP A 105 12.26 2.23 1.67
N GLU A 106 11.58 1.20 1.16
CA GLU A 106 11.99 0.49 -0.07
C GLU A 106 12.00 1.40 -1.30
N ILE A 107 10.96 2.23 -1.49
CA ILE A 107 10.89 3.19 -2.60
C ILE A 107 12.02 4.22 -2.50
N SER A 108 12.31 4.72 -1.30
CA SER A 108 13.39 5.67 -1.09
C SER A 108 14.74 5.06 -1.49
N SER A 109 15.02 3.83 -1.04
CA SER A 109 16.26 3.12 -1.39
C SER A 109 16.35 2.85 -2.90
N ALA A 110 15.27 2.38 -3.53
CA ALA A 110 15.23 2.14 -4.97
C ALA A 110 15.40 3.45 -5.78
N SER A 111 14.86 4.56 -5.27
CA SER A 111 15.00 5.88 -5.92
C SER A 111 16.44 6.40 -5.85
N GLU A 112 17.15 6.17 -4.74
CA GLU A 112 18.58 6.48 -4.63
C GLU A 112 19.41 5.65 -5.61
N GLU A 113 19.16 4.35 -5.71
CA GLU A 113 19.85 3.47 -6.66
C GLU A 113 19.57 3.86 -8.12
N GLN A 114 18.32 4.17 -8.46
CA GLN A 114 17.96 4.70 -9.78
C GLN A 114 18.65 6.02 -10.08
N SER A 115 18.75 6.93 -9.11
CA SER A 115 19.46 8.20 -9.28
C SER A 115 20.94 7.97 -9.61
N HIS A 116 21.59 7.06 -8.90
CA HIS A 116 22.96 6.64 -9.21
C HIS A 116 23.09 6.01 -10.59
N GLY A 117 22.16 5.12 -10.97
CA GLY A 117 22.13 4.51 -12.30
C GLY A 117 21.96 5.54 -13.42
N ILE A 118 21.06 6.51 -13.26
CA ILE A 118 20.86 7.60 -14.22
C ILE A 118 22.12 8.46 -14.36
N SER A 119 22.82 8.74 -13.25
CA SER A 119 24.08 9.49 -13.31
C SER A 119 25.14 8.75 -14.14
N GLN A 120 25.25 7.42 -13.98
CA GLN A 120 26.16 6.60 -14.78
C GLN A 120 25.78 6.56 -16.25
N VAL A 121 24.49 6.42 -16.57
CA VAL A 121 23.98 6.51 -17.95
C VAL A 121 24.33 7.87 -18.56
N GLY A 122 24.18 8.96 -17.80
CA GLY A 122 24.56 10.30 -18.26
C GLY A 122 26.04 10.41 -18.63
N ILE A 123 26.94 9.81 -17.85
CA ILE A 123 28.37 9.74 -18.16
C ILE A 123 28.61 8.95 -19.46
N ALA A 124 28.01 7.76 -19.58
CA ALA A 124 28.18 6.92 -20.76
C ALA A 124 27.67 7.60 -22.04
N VAL A 125 26.53 8.30 -21.97
CA VAL A 125 25.99 9.07 -23.11
C VAL A 125 26.93 10.22 -23.50
N SER A 126 27.53 10.90 -22.53
CA SER A 126 28.52 11.96 -22.80
C SER A 126 29.79 11.41 -23.48
N GLU A 127 30.24 10.21 -23.09
CA GLU A 127 31.39 9.54 -23.71
C GLU A 127 31.06 9.10 -25.15
N LEU A 128 29.87 8.54 -25.36
CA LEU A 128 29.38 8.19 -26.70
C LEU A 128 29.26 9.41 -27.61
N ASP A 129 28.80 10.56 -27.09
CA ASP A 129 28.76 11.81 -27.85
C ASP A 129 30.17 12.25 -28.25
N GLN A 130 31.14 12.20 -27.34
CA GLN A 130 32.53 12.52 -27.65
C GLN A 130 33.12 11.63 -28.75
N VAL A 131 32.93 10.31 -28.67
CA VAL A 131 33.41 9.37 -29.69
C VAL A 131 32.69 9.60 -31.02
N THR A 132 31.39 9.90 -30.99
CA THR A 132 30.60 10.21 -32.20
C THR A 132 31.12 11.46 -32.89
N GLN A 133 31.41 12.52 -32.14
CA GLN A 133 32.02 13.74 -32.68
C GLN A 133 33.42 13.49 -33.24
N GLN A 134 34.23 12.69 -32.55
CA GLN A 134 35.55 12.29 -33.04
C GLN A 134 35.47 11.50 -34.35
N ASN A 135 34.51 10.58 -34.46
CA ASN A 135 34.27 9.82 -35.68
C ASN A 135 33.86 10.74 -36.84
N ALA A 136 32.99 11.73 -36.59
CA ALA A 136 32.62 12.71 -37.61
C ALA A 136 33.84 13.50 -38.11
N ALA A 137 34.71 13.96 -37.20
CA ALA A 137 35.94 14.66 -37.56
C ALA A 137 36.92 13.77 -38.34
N LEU A 138 37.07 12.50 -37.94
CA LEU A 138 37.89 11.52 -38.65
C LEU A 138 37.38 11.25 -40.07
N VAL A 139 36.06 11.17 -40.25
CA VAL A 139 35.44 11.01 -41.57
C VAL A 139 35.70 12.23 -42.44
N GLU A 140 35.59 13.45 -41.89
CA GLU A 140 35.89 14.69 -42.63
C GLU A 140 37.37 14.76 -43.04
N GLN A 141 38.29 14.44 -42.13
CA GLN A 141 39.71 14.34 -42.43
C GLN A 141 40.01 13.28 -43.50
N SER A 142 39.38 12.11 -43.41
CA SER A 142 39.56 11.01 -44.36
C SER A 142 39.05 11.38 -45.75
N SER A 143 37.91 12.07 -45.82
CA SER A 143 37.36 12.61 -47.07
C SER A 143 38.31 13.62 -47.72
N SER A 144 38.86 14.56 -46.92
CA SER A 144 39.85 15.53 -47.39
C SER A 144 41.13 14.86 -47.90
N ALA A 145 41.63 13.85 -47.17
CA ALA A 145 42.80 13.08 -47.58
C ALA A 145 42.53 12.31 -48.89
N ALA A 146 41.36 11.69 -49.04
CA ALA A 146 40.96 11.01 -50.26
C ALA A 146 40.91 11.96 -51.46
N ALA A 147 40.33 13.16 -51.29
CA ALA A 147 40.30 14.19 -52.33
C ALA A 147 41.72 14.67 -52.73
N SER A 148 42.63 14.84 -51.77
CA SER A 148 44.02 15.22 -52.06
C SER A 148 44.77 14.11 -52.80
N LEU A 149 44.55 12.84 -52.44
CA LEU A 149 45.12 11.69 -53.15
C LEU A 149 44.58 11.59 -54.59
N GLU A 150 43.29 11.86 -54.79
CA GLU A 150 42.66 11.91 -56.12
C GLU A 150 43.30 13.01 -56.99
N GLU A 151 43.51 14.21 -56.44
CA GLU A 151 44.17 15.31 -57.14
C GLU A 151 45.62 14.97 -57.52
N GLN A 152 46.39 14.35 -56.61
CA GLN A 152 47.75 13.91 -56.88
C GLN A 152 47.80 12.83 -57.97
N ALA A 153 46.88 11.87 -57.95
CA ALA A 153 46.76 10.84 -58.97
C ALA A 153 46.42 11.44 -60.35
N ALA A 154 45.53 12.44 -60.40
CA ALA A 154 45.20 13.17 -61.62
C ALA A 154 46.43 13.91 -62.20
N ARG A 155 47.19 14.62 -61.35
CA ARG A 155 48.43 15.30 -61.76
C ARG A 155 49.49 14.31 -62.29
N LEU A 156 49.64 13.16 -61.65
CA LEU A 156 50.56 12.11 -62.12
C LEU A 156 50.14 11.57 -63.50
N ASN A 157 48.83 11.33 -63.71
CA ASN A 157 48.31 10.90 -65.01
C ASN A 157 48.58 11.95 -66.11
N GLU A 158 48.38 13.23 -65.82
CA GLU A 158 48.67 14.32 -66.76
C GLU A 158 50.18 14.37 -67.11
N ALA A 159 51.06 14.25 -66.11
CA ALA A 159 52.50 14.22 -66.34
C ALA A 159 52.94 13.03 -67.22
N VAL A 160 52.34 11.86 -67.04
CA VAL A 160 52.60 10.68 -67.89
C VAL A 160 52.03 10.88 -69.30
N ALA A 161 50.90 11.56 -69.48
CA ALA A 161 50.30 11.81 -70.79
C ALA A 161 51.17 12.72 -71.70
N VAL A 162 52.02 13.57 -71.13
CA VAL A 162 53.01 14.37 -71.89
C VAL A 162 54.06 13.49 -72.56
N PHE A 163 54.35 12.31 -72.00
CA PHE A 163 55.19 11.32 -72.66
C PHE A 163 54.44 10.70 -73.85
N ARG A 164 54.59 11.33 -75.02
CA ARG A 164 54.25 10.72 -76.30
C ARG A 164 55.07 9.44 -76.45
N LEU A 165 54.44 8.28 -76.29
CA LEU A 165 54.94 7.09 -76.97
C LEU A 165 54.95 7.43 -78.45
N ALA A 166 56.12 7.37 -79.09
CA ALA A 166 56.21 7.45 -80.53
C ALA A 166 55.22 6.43 -81.10
N ASP A 167 54.24 6.91 -81.86
CA ASP A 167 53.35 6.08 -82.66
C ASP A 167 54.24 5.17 -83.50
N ARG A 168 54.48 3.97 -83.01
CA ARG A 168 54.90 2.88 -83.86
C ARG A 168 53.65 2.59 -84.67
N LYS A 169 53.55 3.22 -85.84
CA LYS A 169 52.63 2.86 -86.90
C LYS A 169 52.66 1.34 -87.05
N GLU A 170 51.75 0.65 -86.38
CA GLU A 170 51.45 -0.72 -86.68
C GLU A 170 50.71 -0.71 -88.00
N THR A 171 51.46 -1.15 -89.00
CA THR A 171 50.96 -1.53 -90.31
C THR A 171 49.85 -2.59 -90.12
N PRO A 172 48.75 -2.51 -90.89
CA PRO A 172 47.60 -3.36 -90.66
C PRO A 172 47.94 -4.79 -91.08
N ARG A 173 48.06 -5.71 -90.12
CA ARG A 173 47.96 -7.14 -90.41
C ARG A 173 46.53 -7.60 -90.20
N ARG A 174 45.84 -7.79 -91.33
CA ARG A 174 44.60 -8.55 -91.44
C ARG A 174 44.78 -10.01 -91.00
N SER A 175 43.64 -10.59 -90.58
CA SER A 175 43.29 -12.01 -90.37
C SER A 175 43.26 -12.39 -88.89
N GLY A 176 42.16 -12.90 -88.31
CA GLY A 176 40.84 -13.24 -88.82
C GLY A 176 40.10 -14.02 -87.73
N VAL A 177 38.83 -13.66 -87.49
CA VAL A 177 37.69 -14.49 -87.06
C VAL A 177 37.89 -15.54 -85.95
N THR A 178 37.22 -15.36 -84.79
CA THR A 178 35.99 -16.12 -84.41
C THR A 178 35.43 -15.61 -83.07
N LYS A 179 34.17 -15.15 -83.08
CA LYS A 179 33.29 -15.06 -81.91
C LYS A 179 32.95 -16.47 -81.41
N ARG A 180 32.80 -16.68 -80.09
CA ARG A 180 31.59 -17.09 -79.32
C ARG A 180 31.95 -17.64 -77.90
N PRO A 181 30.98 -17.89 -76.99
CA PRO A 181 30.43 -16.99 -75.98
C PRO A 181 30.81 -17.34 -74.52
N SER A 182 30.37 -16.50 -73.59
CA SER A 182 30.48 -16.61 -72.12
C SER A 182 29.88 -17.89 -71.51
N PRO A 183 30.31 -18.28 -70.30
CA PRO A 183 29.42 -18.84 -69.29
C PRO A 183 29.01 -17.77 -68.27
N ALA A 184 27.71 -17.76 -67.97
CA ALA A 184 27.13 -17.03 -66.86
C ALA A 184 27.60 -17.66 -65.53
N VAL A 185 27.96 -16.83 -64.56
CA VAL A 185 27.98 -17.22 -63.14
C VAL A 185 26.78 -16.56 -62.49
N THR A 186 25.77 -17.37 -62.21
CA THR A 186 24.69 -17.09 -61.27
C THR A 186 25.08 -17.53 -59.86
N ALA A 187 24.47 -16.85 -58.89
CA ALA A 187 24.27 -17.21 -57.48
C ALA A 187 25.29 -16.67 -56.47
N GLY A 188 24.79 -15.74 -55.65
CA GLY A 188 25.45 -15.19 -54.47
C GLY A 188 24.72 -13.97 -53.93
N SER A 189 23.39 -14.01 -53.78
CA SER A 189 22.68 -13.09 -52.92
C SER A 189 23.08 -13.39 -51.47
N VAL A 190 23.98 -12.56 -50.92
CA VAL A 190 24.21 -12.55 -49.47
C VAL A 190 23.27 -11.50 -48.90
N ASP A 191 22.16 -12.04 -48.43
CA ASP A 191 21.24 -11.41 -47.51
C ASP A 191 21.96 -11.05 -46.19
N ASN A 192 21.38 -10.05 -45.52
CA ASN A 192 21.38 -9.87 -44.07
C ASN A 192 22.54 -9.08 -43.41
N TRP A 193 22.36 -7.75 -43.39
CA TRP A 193 22.86 -6.88 -42.32
C TRP A 193 21.75 -5.91 -41.88
N GLU A 194 20.80 -6.39 -41.08
CA GLU A 194 19.97 -5.56 -40.21
C GLU A 194 19.85 -6.24 -38.83
N ALA A 195 20.73 -5.85 -37.91
CA ALA A 195 20.52 -5.88 -36.45
C ALA A 195 21.78 -5.35 -35.74
N PHE A 196 21.87 -4.04 -35.58
CA PHE A 196 22.48 -3.36 -34.43
C PHE A 196 21.71 -2.07 -34.16
#